data_AF-A0A7J8GBR0-F1
#
_entry.id   AF-A0A7J8GBR0-F1
#
_cell.length_a   1.000
_cell.length_b   1.000
_cell.length_c   1.000
_cell.angle_alpha   90.00
_cell.angle_beta   90.00
_cell.angle_gamma   90.00
#
_symmetry.space_group_name_H-M   'P 1'
#
loop_
_entity.id
_entity.type
_entity.pdbx_description
1 polymer ?
#
loop_
_entity_poly.entity_id
_entity_poly.type
_entity_poly.pdbx_seq_one_letter_code
_entity_poly.pdbx_strand_id
1 'polypeptide(L)'
;MMQLAQELKTLAQDLGLAVVVTNHMTRDRDSGKFKPALGRSWSFVPSTRIVLTIGEEAGAPGSQRTVCLTKSPRLPTGFQETVDIGTWGTPEQSPVLQGDQI
;
A
#
# COMPACT_ATOMS: atom_id res chain seq x y z
N MET A 1 -4.18 -19.58 -0.71
CA MET A 1 -4.41 -18.18 -0.30
C MET A 1 -5.88 -17.79 -0.14
N MET A 2 -6.85 -18.42 -0.82
CA MET A 2 -8.27 -18.04 -0.67
C MET A 2 -8.86 -18.33 0.72
N GLN A 3 -8.41 -19.40 1.39
CA GLN A 3 -8.84 -19.71 2.76
C GLN A 3 -8.50 -18.56 3.72
N LEU A 4 -7.25 -18.09 3.74
CA LEU A 4 -6.83 -16.94 4.54
C LEU A 4 -7.68 -15.70 4.25
N ALA A 5 -7.96 -15.41 2.98
CA ALA A 5 -8.83 -14.31 2.59
C ALA A 5 -10.25 -14.43 3.16
N GLN A 6 -10.81 -15.64 3.20
CA GLN A 6 -12.13 -15.92 3.78
C GLN A 6 -12.10 -15.71 5.29
N GLU A 7 -11.11 -16.27 5.97
CA GLU A 7 -10.94 -16.13 7.43
C GLU A 7 -10.81 -14.65 7.84
N LEU A 8 -10.00 -13.86 7.13
CA LEU A 8 -9.88 -12.42 7.38
C LEU A 8 -11.21 -11.67 7.20
N LYS A 9 -12.02 -12.06 6.21
CA LYS A 9 -13.33 -11.46 5.97
C LYS A 9 -14.31 -11.84 7.08
N THR A 10 -14.32 -13.09 7.50
CA THR A 10 -15.12 -13.57 8.63
C THR A 10 -14.76 -12.82 9.91
N LEU A 11 -13.47 -12.67 10.23
CA LEU A 11 -13.02 -11.89 11.38
C LEU A 11 -13.52 -10.45 11.35
N ALA A 12 -13.46 -9.78 10.19
CA ALA A 12 -13.96 -8.42 10.05
C ALA A 12 -15.48 -8.31 10.24
N GLN A 13 -16.24 -9.30 9.76
CA GLN A 13 -17.71 -9.28 9.80
C GLN A 13 -18.27 -9.70 11.16
N ASP A 14 -17.74 -10.79 11.71
CA ASP A 14 -18.29 -11.42 12.91
C ASP A 14 -17.86 -10.67 14.17
N LEU A 15 -16.66 -10.08 14.16
CA LEU A 15 -16.09 -9.38 15.32
C LEU A 15 -16.05 -7.84 15.14
N GLY A 16 -16.48 -7.32 13.99
CA GLY A 16 -16.47 -5.88 13.71
C GLY A 16 -15.07 -5.27 13.62
N LEU A 17 -14.04 -6.08 13.31
CA LEU A 17 -12.65 -5.62 13.26
C LEU A 17 -12.32 -4.92 11.94
N ALA A 18 -11.50 -3.86 12.03
CA ALA A 18 -10.87 -3.27 10.86
C ALA A 18 -9.66 -4.11 10.44
N VAL A 19 -9.72 -4.70 9.24
CA VAL A 19 -8.63 -5.50 8.68
C VAL A 19 -7.97 -4.74 7.53
N VAL A 20 -6.66 -4.52 7.65
CA VAL A 20 -5.82 -3.89 6.62
C VAL A 20 -4.82 -4.93 6.11
N VAL A 21 -4.70 -5.05 4.80
CA VAL A 21 -3.77 -5.97 4.14
C VAL A 21 -2.85 -5.15 3.23
N THR A 22 -1.55 -5.32 3.40
CA THR A 22 -0.54 -4.78 2.49
C THR A 22 -0.23 -5.80 1.40
N ASN A 23 0.02 -5.31 0.19
CA ASN A 23 0.38 -6.16 -0.93
C ASN A 23 1.35 -5.42 -1.85
N HIS A 24 2.31 -6.15 -2.40
CA HIS A 24 3.26 -5.59 -3.34
C HIS A 24 2.66 -5.46 -4.75
N MET A 25 3.20 -4.51 -5.51
CA MET A 25 3.00 -4.41 -6.95
C MET A 25 4.14 -5.10 -7.68
N THR A 26 3.81 -5.94 -8.65
CA THR A 26 4.78 -6.64 -9.50
C THR A 26 4.61 -6.19 -10.95
N ARG A 27 5.66 -6.37 -11.75
CA ARG A 27 5.59 -6.09 -13.19
C ARG A 27 5.16 -7.35 -13.94
N ASP A 28 4.11 -7.23 -14.72
CA ASP A 28 3.68 -8.26 -15.65
C ASP A 28 4.75 -8.45 -16.75
N ARG A 29 5.14 -9.70 -17.02
CA ARG A 29 6.22 -9.99 -17.97
C ARG A 29 5.85 -9.59 -19.40
N ASP A 30 4.62 -9.87 -19.81
CA ASP A 30 4.20 -9.71 -21.21
C ASP A 30 3.82 -8.27 -21.51
N SER A 31 3.07 -7.62 -20.62
CA SER A 31 2.61 -6.24 -20.82
C SER A 31 3.53 -5.16 -20.22
N GLY A 32 4.46 -5.54 -19.33
CA GLY A 32 5.31 -4.59 -18.59
C GLY A 32 4.54 -3.72 -17.58
N LYS A 33 3.23 -3.91 -17.43
CA LYS A 33 2.37 -3.11 -16.55
C LYS A 33 2.49 -3.57 -15.10
N PHE A 34 2.34 -2.63 -14.17
CA PHE A 34 2.25 -2.96 -12.75
C PHE A 34 0.92 -3.64 -12.44
N LYS A 35 0.96 -4.71 -11.64
CA LYS A 35 -0.21 -5.43 -11.15
C LYS A 35 -0.04 -5.85 -9.69
N PRO A 36 -1.12 -5.99 -8.92
CA PRO A 36 -1.03 -6.51 -7.56
C PRO A 36 -0.53 -7.97 -7.54
N ALA A 37 0.42 -8.31 -6.66
CA ALA A 37 1.05 -9.63 -6.60
C ALA A 37 0.07 -10.78 -6.30
N LEU A 38 -0.89 -10.54 -5.40
CA LEU A 38 -1.93 -11.51 -5.02
C LEU A 38 -2.93 -11.84 -6.16
N GLY A 39 -2.86 -11.13 -7.28
CA GLY A 39 -3.61 -11.45 -8.49
C GLY A 39 -5.14 -11.27 -8.39
N ARG A 40 -5.83 -11.79 -9.40
CA ARG A 40 -7.28 -11.56 -9.60
C ARG A 40 -8.15 -12.24 -8.55
N SER A 41 -7.74 -13.38 -7.99
CA SER A 41 -8.50 -14.09 -6.95
C SER A 41 -8.73 -13.23 -5.71
N TRP A 42 -7.81 -12.33 -5.38
CA TRP A 42 -7.95 -11.39 -4.28
C TRP A 42 -8.74 -10.13 -4.63
N SER A 43 -9.06 -9.88 -5.90
CA SER A 43 -9.72 -8.64 -6.38
C SER A 43 -11.02 -8.31 -5.64
N PHE A 44 -11.74 -9.35 -5.23
CA PHE A 44 -13.05 -9.25 -4.57
C PHE A 44 -12.99 -9.30 -3.04
N VAL A 45 -11.82 -9.59 -2.47
CA VAL A 45 -11.68 -9.83 -1.03
C VAL A 45 -11.71 -8.51 -0.24
N PRO A 46 -10.77 -7.56 -0.41
CA PRO A 46 -10.91 -6.23 0.18
C PRO A 46 -12.10 -5.47 -0.41
N SER A 47 -12.91 -4.87 0.47
CA SER A 47 -13.96 -3.93 0.11
C SER A 47 -13.39 -2.62 -0.42
N THR A 48 -12.29 -2.15 0.19
CA THR A 48 -11.60 -0.91 -0.18
C THR A 48 -10.16 -1.21 -0.63
N ARG A 49 -9.66 -0.50 -1.64
CA ARG A 49 -8.28 -0.64 -2.15
C ARG A 49 -7.64 0.71 -2.40
N ILE A 50 -6.43 0.85 -1.88
CA ILE A 50 -5.60 2.03 -2.04
C ILE A 50 -4.30 1.60 -2.71
N VAL A 51 -3.85 2.38 -3.68
CA VAL A 51 -2.56 2.19 -4.34
C VAL A 51 -1.65 3.35 -3.96
N LEU A 52 -0.45 3.02 -3.50
CA LEU A 52 0.60 3.98 -3.21
C LEU A 52 1.60 3.95 -4.36
N THR A 53 1.86 5.11 -4.97
CA THR A 53 2.90 5.30 -5.98
C THR A 53 3.91 6.33 -5.50
N ILE A 54 5.14 6.22 -5.97
CA ILE A 54 6.14 7.26 -5.77
C ILE A 54 5.69 8.45 -6.63
N GLY A 55 5.70 9.67 -6.06
CA GLY A 55 5.35 10.87 -6.81
C GLY A 55 6.26 11.04 -8.02
N GLU A 56 5.69 11.37 -9.18
CA GLU A 56 6.42 11.52 -10.45
C GLU A 56 7.10 12.90 -10.59
N GLU A 57 6.95 13.79 -9.60
CA GLU A 57 7.51 15.13 -9.65
C GLU A 57 9.04 15.08 -9.48
N ALA A 58 9.76 15.54 -10.51
CA ALA A 58 11.20 15.67 -10.47
C ALA A 58 11.60 16.63 -9.35
N GLY A 59 12.24 16.12 -8.29
CA GLY A 59 12.64 16.89 -7.11
C GLY A 59 11.72 16.76 -5.90
N ALA A 60 10.65 15.95 -5.98
CA ALA A 60 9.85 15.59 -4.81
C ALA A 60 10.72 14.91 -3.73
N PRO A 61 10.50 15.21 -2.44
CA PRO A 61 11.19 14.51 -1.36
C PRO A 61 10.90 13.00 -1.47
N GLY A 62 11.93 12.18 -1.21
CA GLY A 62 11.85 10.71 -1.36
C GLY A 62 10.79 10.03 -0.48
N SER A 63 10.17 10.78 0.43
CA SER A 63 9.08 10.39 1.32
C SER A 63 7.67 10.69 0.78
N GLN A 64 7.54 11.49 -0.29
CA GLN A 64 6.25 11.83 -0.89
C GLN A 64 5.69 10.66 -1.70
N ARG A 65 4.41 10.34 -1.47
CA ARG A 65 3.67 9.29 -2.18
C ARG A 65 2.35 9.85 -2.68
N THR A 66 1.98 9.44 -3.88
CA THR A 66 0.63 9.64 -4.39
C THR A 66 -0.21 8.42 -3.99
N VAL A 67 -1.37 8.70 -3.42
CA VAL A 67 -2.30 7.73 -2.85
C VAL A 67 -3.57 7.74 -3.68
N CYS A 68 -3.89 6.63 -4.34
CA CYS A 68 -5.05 6.52 -5.22
C CYS A 68 -6.08 5.52 -4.67
N LEU A 69 -7.33 5.96 -4.53
CA LEU A 69 -8.43 5.09 -4.16
C LEU A 69 -8.96 4.35 -5.39
N THR A 70 -8.62 3.06 -5.52
CA THR A 70 -8.95 2.25 -6.72
C THR A 70 -10.18 1.38 -6.56
N LYS A 71 -10.65 1.15 -5.32
CA LYS A 71 -11.90 0.44 -5.04
C LYS A 71 -12.50 0.95 -3.74
N SER A 72 -13.79 1.24 -3.73
CA SER A 72 -14.57 1.51 -2.52
C SER A 72 -16.05 1.28 -2.79
N PRO A 73 -16.83 0.69 -1.86
CA PRO A 73 -18.28 0.60 -1.98
C PRO A 73 -19.00 1.91 -1.63
N ARG A 74 -18.32 2.85 -0.97
CA ARG A 74 -18.94 4.05 -0.37
C ARG A 74 -18.39 5.37 -0.87
N LEU A 75 -17.28 5.35 -1.62
CA LEU A 75 -16.60 6.55 -2.08
C LEU A 75 -16.31 6.47 -3.59
N PRO A 76 -16.35 7.60 -4.32
CA PRO A 76 -15.88 7.67 -5.70
C PRO A 76 -14.42 7.22 -5.83
N THR A 77 -14.14 6.37 -6.80
CA THR A 77 -12.79 5.89 -7.10
C THR A 77 -12.07 6.78 -8.10
N GLY A 78 -10.74 6.71 -8.15
CA GLY A 78 -9.90 7.51 -9.06
C GLY A 78 -9.43 8.82 -8.43
N PHE A 79 -9.90 9.14 -7.22
CA PHE A 79 -9.36 10.23 -6.43
C PHE A 79 -7.92 9.93 -6.00
N GLN A 80 -7.06 10.94 -6.11
CA GLN A 80 -5.65 10.87 -5.78
C GLN A 80 -5.30 11.98 -4.80
N GLU A 81 -4.50 11.65 -3.80
CA GLU A 81 -3.96 12.60 -2.83
C GLU A 81 -2.46 12.41 -2.67
N THR A 82 -1.76 13.49 -2.40
CA THR A 82 -0.33 13.43 -2.15
C THR A 82 -0.05 13.49 -0.66
N VAL A 83 0.67 12.49 -0.16
CA VAL A 83 0.98 12.34 1.26
C VAL A 83 2.50 12.25 1.42
N ASP A 84 3.06 13.07 2.30
CA ASP A 84 4.46 12.94 2.71
C ASP A 84 4.55 11.95 3.88
N ILE A 85 5.07 10.74 3.66
CA ILE A 85 5.16 9.71 4.72
C ILE A 85 6.30 10.02 5.71
N GLY A 86 7.25 10.87 5.34
CA GLY A 86 8.45 11.18 6.13
C GLY A 86 8.15 11.98 7.38
N THR A 87 7.08 12.76 7.36
CA THR A 87 6.61 13.55 8.51
C THR A 87 5.73 12.77 9.48
N TRP A 88 5.26 11.58 9.11
CA TRP A 88 4.30 10.78 9.90
C TRP A 88 4.89 9.50 10.52
N GLY A 89 6.20 9.25 10.32
CA GLY A 89 6.90 8.14 10.96
C GLY A 89 7.52 8.54 12.31
N THR A 90 7.72 7.57 13.21
CA THR A 90 8.78 7.71 14.23
C THR A 90 10.09 8.01 13.48
N PRO A 91 10.83 9.08 13.85
CA PRO A 91 12.09 9.37 13.18
C PRO A 91 12.97 8.13 13.28
N GLU A 92 13.33 7.55 12.13
CA GLU A 92 14.35 6.50 12.08
C GLU A 92 15.63 7.15 12.61
N GLN A 93 16.01 6.86 13.85
CA GLN A 93 17.37 7.05 14.30
C GLN A 93 18.22 6.06 13.51
N SER A 94 18.73 6.51 12.37
CA SER A 94 19.79 5.77 11.67
C SER A 94 20.91 5.53 12.69
N PRO A 95 21.41 4.30 12.87
CA PRO A 95 22.54 4.07 13.75
C PRO A 95 23.71 4.88 13.17
N VAL A 96 24.12 5.92 13.89
CA VAL A 96 25.36 6.63 13.61
C VAL A 96 26.45 5.57 13.69
N LEU A 97 27.04 5.23 12.55
CA LEU A 97 28.29 4.48 12.53
C LEU A 97 29.36 5.41 13.08
N GLN A 98 29.44 5.46 14.41
CA GLN A 98 30.55 6.10 15.11
C GLN A 98 31.70 5.11 15.03
N GLY A 99 32.56 5.31 14.04
CA GLY A 99 33.68 4.40 13.80
C GLY A 99 34.65 4.93 12.76
N ASP A 100 34.95 6.24 12.79
CA ASP A 100 36.21 6.74 12.26
C ASP A 100 37.02 7.22 13.48
N GLN A 101 37.81 6.30 14.03
CA GLN A 101 38.90 6.61 14.95
C GLN A 101 40.18 5.98 14.42
N ILE A 102 40.96 6.87 13.78
CA ILE A 102 42.42 6.93 13.61
C ILE A 102 43.04 5.94 12.62
#